data_AF-A0A3D3EQ26-F1
#
_entry.id   AF-A0A3D3EQ26-F1
#
_cell.length_a   1.000
_cell.length_b   1.000
_cell.length_c   1.000
_cell.angle_alpha   90.00
_cell.angle_beta   90.00
_cell.angle_gamma   90.00
#
_symmetry.space_group_name_H-M   'P 1'
#
loop_
_entity.id
_entity.type
_entity.pdbx_description
1 polymer ?
#
loop_
_entity_poly.entity_id
_entity_poly.type
_entity_poly.pdbx_seq_one_letter_code
_entity_poly.pdbx_strand_id
1 'polypeptide(L)'
;MKASYGNYMYHGYQDINANTLFQRSDQPQELTEATLRVNIDHNLYFNGASAYENEQHSSKVNDFNVELSISEVDGDYYLITNLPDFKFEQNIDIVTTGALGKSFQSGCAYENADGTALTINTDFCGYKRGGEKTYAGPFARFDGKILLNKKI
;
A
#
# COMPACT_ATOMS: atom_id res chain seq x y z
N MET A 1 -20.90 -0.61 16.46
CA MET A 1 -20.02 -0.52 15.27
C MET A 1 -18.72 -1.21 15.62
N LYS A 2 -18.31 -2.25 14.89
CA LYS A 2 -16.93 -2.76 15.02
C LYS A 2 -16.03 -1.73 14.37
N ALA A 3 -15.13 -1.10 15.11
CA ALA A 3 -14.04 -0.35 14.49
C ALA A 3 -13.20 -1.35 13.72
N SER A 4 -13.33 -1.38 12.40
CA SER A 4 -12.52 -2.23 11.54
C SER A 4 -11.29 -1.44 11.12
N TYR A 5 -10.13 -1.89 11.59
CA TYR A 5 -8.84 -1.46 11.06
C TYR A 5 -8.69 -1.89 9.58
N GLY A 6 -7.78 -1.29 8.82
CA GLY A 6 -7.56 -1.58 7.39
C GLY A 6 -8.28 -0.60 6.46
N ASN A 7 -8.61 -1.05 5.23
CA ASN A 7 -9.18 -0.24 4.16
C ASN A 7 -10.72 -0.26 4.12
N TYR A 8 -11.37 -0.74 5.17
CA TYR A 8 -12.84 -0.71 5.31
C TYR A 8 -13.43 0.70 5.22
N MET A 9 -12.68 1.73 5.62
CA MET A 9 -13.11 3.12 5.53
C MET A 9 -13.46 3.57 4.11
N TYR A 10 -13.02 2.84 3.09
CA TYR A 10 -13.33 3.09 1.68
C TYR A 10 -14.55 2.30 1.18
N HIS A 11 -15.28 1.58 2.02
CA HIS A 11 -16.56 0.96 1.62
C HIS A 11 -17.52 2.05 1.12
N GLY A 12 -18.19 1.80 0.00
CA GLY A 12 -19.01 2.77 -0.72
C GLY A 12 -18.23 3.72 -1.66
N TYR A 13 -16.90 3.70 -1.67
CA TYR A 13 -16.10 4.43 -2.67
C TYR A 13 -16.08 3.65 -3.98
N GLN A 14 -16.04 4.35 -5.11
CA GLN A 14 -15.90 3.73 -6.42
C GLN A 14 -14.42 3.39 -6.71
N ASP A 15 -14.19 2.21 -7.29
CA ASP A 15 -12.88 1.85 -7.82
C ASP A 15 -12.53 2.76 -9.02
N ILE A 16 -11.25 3.11 -9.16
CA ILE A 16 -10.78 3.99 -10.24
C ILE A 16 -11.11 3.44 -11.64
N ASN A 17 -11.11 2.12 -11.79
CA ASN A 17 -11.35 1.39 -13.04
C ASN A 17 -12.83 1.04 -13.24
N ALA A 18 -13.74 1.47 -12.36
CA ALA A 18 -15.17 1.25 -12.56
C ALA A 18 -15.62 1.89 -13.89
N ASN A 19 -16.45 1.14 -14.64
CA ASN A 19 -16.99 1.48 -15.97
C ASN A 19 -18.02 2.63 -15.96
N THR A 20 -17.73 3.69 -15.22
CA THR A 20 -18.44 4.95 -15.27
C THR A 20 -17.46 5.98 -15.80
N LEU A 21 -17.86 6.76 -16.80
CA LEU A 21 -17.08 7.92 -17.20
C LEU A 21 -17.07 8.86 -16.00
N PHE A 22 -15.91 9.07 -15.38
CA PHE A 22 -15.74 10.22 -14.49
C PHE A 22 -15.63 11.44 -15.42
N GLN A 23 -16.77 11.87 -15.95
CA GLN A 23 -16.82 13.16 -16.63
C GLN A 23 -16.47 14.20 -15.58
N ARG A 24 -15.51 15.06 -15.90
CA ARG A 24 -15.35 16.32 -15.17
C ARG A 24 -16.67 17.04 -15.34
N SER A 25 -17.53 16.93 -14.35
CA SER A 25 -18.67 17.83 -14.26
C SER A 25 -18.12 19.16 -13.81
N ASP A 26 -18.28 20.17 -14.63
CA ASP A 26 -17.96 21.55 -14.27
C ASP A 26 -19.03 22.13 -13.31
N GLN A 27 -19.98 21.31 -12.84
CA GLN A 27 -20.96 21.64 -11.81
C GLN A 27 -20.39 21.25 -10.43
N PRO A 28 -19.95 22.21 -9.60
CA PRO A 28 -19.35 21.91 -8.31
C PRO A 28 -20.30 21.18 -7.35
N GLN A 29 -21.60 21.34 -7.54
CA GLN A 29 -22.66 20.73 -6.74
C GLN A 29 -22.73 19.19 -6.92
N GLU A 30 -22.37 18.68 -8.10
CA GLU A 30 -22.33 17.23 -8.33
C GLU A 30 -21.12 16.57 -7.64
N LEU A 31 -20.09 17.37 -7.31
CA LEU A 31 -18.92 16.92 -6.56
C LEU A 31 -19.12 16.97 -5.04
N THR A 32 -20.14 17.67 -4.53
CA THR A 32 -20.37 17.77 -3.08
C THR A 32 -20.98 16.51 -2.47
N GLU A 33 -21.64 15.68 -3.29
CA GLU A 33 -22.29 14.44 -2.84
C GLU A 33 -21.53 13.17 -3.28
N ALA A 34 -20.54 13.31 -4.17
CA ALA A 34 -19.77 12.18 -4.71
C ALA A 34 -18.52 11.88 -3.88
N THR A 35 -18.22 10.59 -3.67
CA THR A 35 -16.91 10.17 -3.17
C THR A 35 -15.88 10.22 -4.29
N LEU A 36 -14.63 10.57 -3.95
CA LEU A 36 -13.52 10.43 -4.90
C LEU A 36 -13.28 8.95 -5.19
N ARG A 37 -12.79 8.64 -6.39
CA ARG A 37 -12.38 7.27 -6.70
C ARG A 37 -11.11 6.90 -5.97
N VAL A 38 -10.99 5.61 -5.67
CA VAL A 38 -9.82 5.02 -5.03
C VAL A 38 -9.19 3.96 -5.93
N ASN A 39 -7.88 3.84 -5.86
CA ASN A 39 -7.14 2.72 -6.44
C ASN A 39 -6.47 1.99 -5.27
N ILE A 40 -7.06 0.86 -4.86
CA ILE A 40 -6.61 0.07 -3.72
C ILE A 40 -6.50 -1.37 -4.21
N ASP A 41 -5.30 -1.92 -4.19
CA ASP A 41 -5.04 -3.27 -4.68
C ASP A 41 -3.84 -3.94 -4.00
N HIS A 42 -3.79 -5.27 -4.05
CA HIS A 42 -2.68 -6.10 -3.57
C HIS A 42 -2.28 -5.92 -2.09
N ASN A 43 -3.25 -5.66 -1.20
CA ASN A 43 -3.00 -5.56 0.25
C ASN A 43 -3.19 -6.88 1.00
N LEU A 44 -2.38 -7.08 2.04
CA LEU A 44 -2.51 -8.16 3.02
C LEU A 44 -3.14 -7.63 4.32
N TYR A 45 -4.16 -8.30 4.82
CA TYR A 45 -4.92 -7.89 5.99
C TYR A 45 -4.83 -8.93 7.10
N PHE A 46 -4.04 -8.64 8.13
CA PHE A 46 -3.83 -9.50 9.30
C PHE A 46 -4.62 -9.03 10.51
N ASN A 47 -4.69 -9.85 11.57
CA ASN A 47 -5.18 -9.48 12.89
C ASN A 47 -6.59 -8.83 12.89
N GLY A 48 -7.46 -9.28 11.98
CA GLY A 48 -8.83 -8.76 11.85
C GLY A 48 -8.96 -7.43 11.11
N ALA A 49 -7.91 -6.96 10.42
CA ALA A 49 -8.02 -5.85 9.47
C ALA A 49 -8.94 -6.24 8.30
N SER A 50 -9.64 -5.25 7.76
CA SER A 50 -10.66 -5.42 6.72
C SER A 50 -10.26 -4.76 5.42
N ALA A 51 -10.43 -5.49 4.33
CA ALA A 51 -10.25 -5.00 2.97
C ALA A 51 -11.37 -4.05 2.53
N TYR A 52 -11.04 -3.19 1.57
CA TYR A 52 -12.02 -2.48 0.75
C TYR A 52 -12.85 -3.47 -0.07
N GLU A 53 -14.17 -3.24 -0.18
CA GLU A 53 -15.10 -4.19 -0.79
C GLU A 53 -14.88 -4.44 -2.29
N ASN A 54 -14.33 -3.48 -3.04
CA ASN A 54 -14.03 -3.64 -4.47
C ASN A 54 -12.55 -3.89 -4.77
N GLU A 55 -11.71 -4.11 -3.76
CA GLU A 55 -10.31 -4.49 -3.95
C GLU A 55 -10.20 -5.92 -4.51
N GLN A 56 -9.66 -6.05 -5.74
CA GLN A 56 -9.65 -7.33 -6.46
C GLN A 56 -8.62 -8.32 -5.89
N HIS A 57 -7.39 -7.87 -5.60
CA HIS A 57 -6.29 -8.75 -5.18
C HIS A 57 -5.98 -8.65 -3.68
N SER A 58 -7.00 -8.42 -2.85
CA SER A 58 -6.84 -8.45 -1.40
C SER A 58 -6.59 -9.86 -0.86
N SER A 59 -5.86 -9.99 0.24
CA SER A 59 -5.85 -11.25 1.02
C SER A 59 -6.03 -10.98 2.50
N LYS A 60 -7.13 -11.52 3.03
CA LYS A 60 -7.42 -11.51 4.46
C LYS A 60 -6.80 -12.75 5.09
N VAL A 61 -5.88 -12.54 6.02
CA VAL A 61 -5.13 -13.59 6.70
C VAL A 61 -5.71 -13.77 8.10
N ASN A 62 -6.37 -14.91 8.33
CA ASN A 62 -7.09 -15.20 9.58
C ASN A 62 -6.38 -16.25 10.44
N ASP A 63 -5.43 -16.99 9.86
CA ASP A 63 -4.70 -18.11 10.45
C ASP A 63 -3.27 -17.74 10.88
N PHE A 64 -2.90 -16.47 10.72
CA PHE A 64 -1.61 -15.93 11.15
C PHE A 64 -1.81 -14.62 11.92
N ASN A 65 -1.40 -14.60 13.18
CA ASN A 65 -1.42 -13.39 14.00
C ASN A 65 -0.04 -12.72 13.95
N VAL A 66 0.02 -11.51 13.38
CA VAL A 66 1.25 -10.74 13.30
C VAL A 66 1.54 -10.06 14.63
N GLU A 67 2.76 -10.19 15.11
CA GLU A 67 3.29 -9.44 16.24
C GLU A 67 4.14 -8.28 15.73
N LEU A 68 3.95 -7.08 16.29
CA LEU A 68 4.72 -5.89 15.95
C LEU A 68 5.11 -5.17 17.24
N SER A 69 6.41 -4.98 17.45
CA SER A 69 6.92 -4.11 18.50
C SER A 69 8.20 -3.42 18.06
N ILE A 70 8.53 -2.31 18.72
CA ILE A 70 9.76 -1.57 18.49
C ILE A 70 10.64 -1.72 19.74
N SER A 71 11.92 -2.01 19.54
CA SER A 71 12.92 -2.04 20.60
C SER A 71 14.02 -1.04 20.32
N GLU A 72 14.45 -0.30 21.35
CA GLU A 72 15.60 0.61 21.29
C GLU A 72 16.81 -0.06 21.96
N VAL A 73 17.94 -0.12 21.26
CA VAL A 73 19.22 -0.63 21.77
C VAL A 73 20.32 0.33 21.36
N ASP A 74 21.01 0.94 22.33
CA ASP A 74 22.13 1.87 22.09
C ASP A 74 21.81 3.03 21.12
N GLY A 75 20.56 3.52 21.15
CA GLY A 75 20.05 4.58 20.28
C GLY A 75 19.57 4.11 18.90
N ASP A 76 19.66 2.80 18.61
CA ASP A 76 19.12 2.19 17.41
C ASP A 76 17.73 1.56 17.64
N TYR A 77 16.81 1.84 16.72
CA TYR A 77 15.45 1.29 16.75
C TYR A 77 15.33 0.06 15.86
N TYR A 78 14.71 -1.00 16.37
CA TYR A 78 14.50 -2.27 15.68
C TYR A 78 13.02 -2.63 15.66
N LEU A 79 12.52 -3.02 14.49
CA LEU A 79 11.24 -3.70 14.37
C LEU A 79 11.42 -5.17 14.75
N ILE A 80 10.63 -5.62 15.72
CA ILE A 80 10.52 -7.02 16.12
C ILE A 80 9.16 -7.51 15.64
N THR A 81 9.18 -8.56 14.82
CA THR A 81 7.98 -9.14 14.24
C THR A 81 8.16 -10.61 13.88
N ASN A 82 7.08 -11.38 13.93
CA ASN A 82 7.01 -12.76 13.44
C ASN A 82 6.62 -12.86 11.96
N LEU A 83 6.40 -11.73 11.27
CA LEU A 83 6.05 -11.71 9.85
C LEU A 83 6.99 -12.52 8.92
N PRO A 84 8.30 -12.71 9.20
CA PRO A 84 9.15 -13.61 8.40
C PRO A 84 8.65 -15.06 8.36
N ASP A 85 7.90 -15.51 9.36
CA ASP A 85 7.33 -16.86 9.42
C ASP A 85 6.07 -17.01 8.56
N PHE A 86 5.51 -15.89 8.09
CA PHE A 86 4.37 -15.90 7.19
C PHE A 86 4.82 -16.27 5.77
N LYS A 87 4.15 -17.26 5.18
CA LYS A 87 4.40 -17.65 3.79
C LYS A 87 3.72 -16.67 2.84
N PHE A 88 4.49 -15.74 2.30
CA PHE A 88 4.03 -14.83 1.26
C PHE A 88 3.78 -15.58 -0.06
N GLU A 89 2.49 -15.74 -0.40
CA GLU A 89 2.07 -16.40 -1.64
C GLU A 89 1.91 -15.43 -2.82
N GLN A 90 1.60 -14.16 -2.54
CA GLN A 90 1.45 -13.14 -3.57
C GLN A 90 2.81 -12.69 -4.12
N ASN A 91 2.90 -12.58 -5.44
CA ASN A 91 3.95 -11.83 -6.12
C ASN A 91 3.31 -10.59 -6.73
N ILE A 92 3.75 -9.41 -6.31
CA ILE A 92 3.14 -8.14 -6.73
C ILE A 92 4.05 -7.40 -7.73
N ASP A 93 3.47 -6.56 -8.56
CA ASP A 93 4.25 -5.73 -9.46
C ASP A 93 4.97 -4.58 -8.73
N ILE A 94 6.06 -4.10 -9.32
CA ILE A 94 6.72 -2.88 -8.85
C ILE A 94 5.83 -1.68 -9.15
N VAL A 95 5.64 -0.81 -8.16
CA VAL A 95 4.94 0.45 -8.34
C VAL A 95 5.76 1.40 -9.20
N THR A 96 5.13 1.90 -10.27
CA THR A 96 5.73 2.85 -11.23
C THR A 96 4.81 4.04 -11.47
N THR A 97 5.32 5.11 -12.08
CA THR A 97 4.48 6.23 -12.57
C THR A 97 3.33 5.73 -13.44
N GLY A 98 3.58 4.75 -14.32
CA GLY A 98 2.55 4.19 -15.19
C GLY A 98 1.43 3.51 -14.41
N ALA A 99 1.78 2.73 -13.38
CA ALA A 99 0.81 2.05 -12.53
C ALA A 99 -0.02 3.03 -11.67
N LEU A 100 0.60 4.11 -11.17
CA LEU A 100 -0.08 5.12 -10.35
C LEU A 100 -0.92 6.12 -11.18
N GLY A 101 -0.52 6.36 -12.44
CA GLY A 101 -1.19 7.30 -13.33
C GLY A 101 -1.02 8.76 -12.89
N LYS A 102 -2.12 9.51 -12.91
CA LYS A 102 -2.16 10.95 -12.59
C LYS A 102 -3.16 11.23 -11.48
N SER A 103 -2.85 12.23 -10.65
CA SER A 103 -3.78 12.71 -9.62
C SER A 103 -5.03 13.31 -10.28
N PHE A 104 -6.18 13.15 -9.62
CA PHE A 104 -7.46 13.58 -10.17
C PHE A 104 -7.54 15.10 -10.38
N GLN A 105 -7.19 15.89 -9.36
CA GLN A 105 -7.38 17.35 -9.40
C GLN A 105 -6.30 18.07 -10.19
N SER A 106 -5.02 17.86 -9.88
CA SER A 106 -3.93 18.59 -10.54
C SER A 106 -3.56 18.02 -11.91
N GLY A 107 -3.91 16.76 -12.19
CA GLY A 107 -3.49 16.07 -13.41
C GLY A 107 -1.97 15.81 -13.45
N CYS A 108 -1.28 15.93 -12.32
CA CYS A 108 0.15 15.66 -12.20
C CYS A 108 0.39 14.16 -12.09
N ALA A 109 1.45 13.69 -12.74
CA ALA A 109 1.91 12.32 -12.59
C ALA A 109 2.74 12.16 -11.29
N TYR A 110 2.89 10.91 -10.85
CA TYR A 110 3.78 10.57 -9.74
C TYR A 110 5.21 10.41 -10.27
N GLU A 111 6.06 11.38 -9.99
CA GLU A 111 7.41 11.52 -10.59
C GLU A 111 8.47 11.79 -9.50
N ASN A 112 9.74 11.63 -9.87
CA ASN A 112 10.86 12.07 -9.03
C ASN A 112 10.95 13.60 -8.99
N ALA A 113 11.73 14.14 -8.06
CA ALA A 113 11.93 15.59 -7.91
C ALA A 113 12.51 16.28 -9.16
N ASP A 114 13.21 15.54 -10.02
CA ASP A 114 13.76 16.01 -11.29
C ASP A 114 12.79 15.87 -12.49
N GLY A 115 11.55 15.41 -12.24
CA GLY A 115 10.52 15.18 -13.26
C GLY A 115 10.66 13.86 -14.02
N THR A 116 11.63 13.00 -13.68
CA THR A 116 11.74 11.67 -14.30
C THR A 116 10.69 10.71 -13.74
N ALA A 117 10.37 9.67 -14.52
CA ALA A 117 9.43 8.64 -14.09
C ALA A 117 9.89 7.93 -12.81
N LEU A 118 8.99 7.81 -11.85
CA LEU A 118 9.16 7.10 -10.60
C LEU A 118 9.11 5.57 -10.83
N THR A 119 10.05 4.86 -10.20
CA THR A 119 10.03 3.40 -10.06
C THR A 119 10.42 3.05 -8.63
N ILE A 120 9.48 2.49 -7.85
CA ILE A 120 9.71 2.14 -6.44
C ILE A 120 10.35 0.75 -6.34
N ASN A 121 11.59 0.63 -6.83
CA ASN A 121 12.32 -0.65 -6.86
C ASN A 121 13.33 -0.82 -5.71
N THR A 122 13.26 0.00 -4.68
CA THR A 122 14.16 -0.06 -3.53
C THR A 122 13.32 -0.01 -2.26
N ASP A 123 13.58 -0.93 -1.34
CA ASP A 123 12.84 -1.06 -0.09
C ASP A 123 13.32 -0.07 0.99
N PHE A 124 12.71 -0.12 2.17
CA PHE A 124 13.06 0.75 3.29
C PHE A 124 14.55 0.67 3.68
N CYS A 125 15.13 -0.54 3.65
CA CYS A 125 16.51 -0.83 4.03
C CYS A 125 17.53 -0.61 2.89
N GLY A 126 17.09 -0.22 1.70
CA GLY A 126 17.95 0.00 0.53
C GLY A 126 18.14 -1.25 -0.35
N TYR A 127 17.44 -2.35 -0.09
CA TYR A 127 17.48 -3.55 -0.92
C TYR A 127 16.65 -3.37 -2.19
N LYS A 128 17.12 -3.97 -3.28
CA LYS A 128 16.40 -3.96 -4.56
C LYS A 128 15.16 -4.85 -4.51
N ARG A 129 14.08 -4.37 -5.14
CA ARG A 129 12.84 -5.10 -5.47
C ARG A 129 12.89 -5.51 -6.95
N GLY A 130 12.02 -6.44 -7.35
CA GLY A 130 11.92 -6.86 -8.76
C GLY A 130 12.78 -8.05 -9.17
N GLY A 131 13.10 -8.94 -8.22
CA GLY A 131 13.71 -10.25 -8.53
C GLY A 131 12.64 -11.30 -8.85
N GLU A 132 12.86 -12.55 -8.44
CA GLU A 132 11.88 -13.63 -8.62
C GLU A 132 10.54 -13.38 -7.90
N LYS A 133 10.60 -12.67 -6.76
CA LYS A 133 9.42 -12.28 -5.97
C LYS A 133 9.53 -10.85 -5.48
N THR A 134 8.39 -10.17 -5.47
CA THR A 134 8.18 -8.88 -4.80
C THR A 134 7.06 -9.04 -3.79
N TYR A 135 7.31 -8.61 -2.55
CA TYR A 135 6.36 -8.70 -1.45
C TYR A 135 5.68 -7.35 -1.19
N ALA A 136 4.42 -7.42 -0.76
CA ALA A 136 3.71 -6.29 -0.19
C ALA A 136 4.39 -5.81 1.09
N GLY A 137 4.28 -4.50 1.35
CA GLY A 137 4.86 -3.86 2.53
C GLY A 137 6.28 -3.31 2.30
N PRO A 138 6.89 -2.72 3.33
CA PRO A 138 8.06 -1.85 3.20
C PRO A 138 9.39 -2.60 2.97
N PHE A 139 9.43 -3.92 3.15
CA PHE A 139 10.65 -4.73 3.10
C PHE A 139 10.63 -5.70 1.92
N ALA A 140 11.72 -5.76 1.15
CA ALA A 140 11.90 -6.70 0.06
C ALA A 140 12.32 -8.10 0.54
N ARG A 141 12.84 -8.19 1.76
CA ARG A 141 13.28 -9.42 2.41
C ARG A 141 13.21 -9.28 3.93
N PHE A 142 13.17 -10.43 4.60
CA PHE A 142 13.01 -10.51 6.05
C PHE A 142 14.19 -11.24 6.68
N ASP A 143 15.18 -10.49 7.17
CA ASP A 143 16.41 -11.04 7.76
C ASP A 143 16.30 -11.15 9.32
N GLY A 144 15.08 -11.27 9.86
CA GLY A 144 14.78 -11.42 11.29
C GLY A 144 14.67 -10.09 12.05
N LYS A 145 15.79 -9.39 12.28
CA LYS A 145 15.80 -8.06 12.93
C LYS A 145 15.92 -6.95 11.91
N ILE A 146 14.93 -6.07 11.84
CA ILE A 146 14.92 -4.97 10.89
C ILE A 146 15.32 -3.69 11.62
N LEU A 147 16.49 -3.16 11.28
CA LEU A 147 16.95 -1.85 11.75
C LEU A 147 16.11 -0.74 11.10
N LEU A 148 15.51 0.11 11.92
CA LEU A 148 14.67 1.23 11.48
C LEU A 148 15.44 2.55 11.34
N ASN A 149 16.67 2.63 11.86
CA ASN A 149 17.49 3.82 11.76
C ASN A 149 18.16 3.92 10.38
N LYS A 150 17.52 4.68 9.50
CA LYS A 150 18.19 5.27 8.35
C LYS A 150 18.85 6.57 8.80
N LYS A 151 20.17 6.57 9.02
CA LYS A 151 20.93 7.83 9.12
C LYS A 151 20.85 8.48 7.73
N ILE A 152 20.01 9.52 7.63
CA ILE A 152 19.91 10.39 6.44
C ILE A 152 21.17 11.24 6.35
#